data_AF-A0A7S2GAD4-F1
#
_entry.id   AF-A0A7S2GAD4-F1
#
_cell.length_a   1.000
_cell.length_b   1.000
_cell.length_c   1.000
_cell.angle_alpha   90.00
_cell.angle_beta   90.00
_cell.angle_gamma   90.00
#
_symmetry.space_group_name_H-M   'P 1'
#
loop_
_entity.id
_entity.type
_entity.pdbx_description
1 polymer ?
#
loop_
_entity_poly.entity_id
_entity_poly.type
_entity_poly.pdbx_seq_one_letter_code
_entity_poly.pdbx_strand_id
1 'polypeptide(L)'
;FMAMHDVVVIGGRYGLGSKEFTPNMAVSVYQNLFQETPKPRFTVGITDDVTHLSLPVGEWLDVLPQGTRECMFYGLGSDGTVGANKSAVKLIAENTDLFTQAYFEYDAKKSGG
;
A
#
# COMPACT_ATOMS: atom_id res chain seq x y z
N PHE A 1 11.38 -11.33 -38.46
CA PHE A 1 11.79 -9.96 -38.10
C PHE A 1 10.82 -9.45 -37.05
N MET A 2 11.15 -9.61 -35.75
CA MET A 2 10.36 -9.02 -34.65
C MET A 2 10.63 -7.53 -34.63
N ALA A 3 9.60 -6.70 -34.74
CA ALA A 3 9.69 -5.28 -34.45
C ALA A 3 10.02 -5.14 -32.96
N MET A 4 11.23 -4.66 -32.65
CA MET A 4 11.53 -4.11 -31.33
C MET A 4 10.72 -2.83 -31.20
N HIS A 5 9.80 -2.79 -30.25
CA HIS A 5 9.08 -1.56 -29.91
C HIS A 5 10.07 -0.58 -29.24
N ASP A 6 10.15 0.67 -29.71
CA ASP A 6 10.89 1.77 -29.07
C ASP A 6 10.13 2.24 -27.81
N VAL A 7 10.08 1.39 -26.80
CA VAL A 7 9.47 1.70 -25.50
C VAL A 7 10.54 1.63 -24.42
N VAL A 8 10.64 2.70 -23.63
CA VAL A 8 11.52 2.73 -22.46
C VAL A 8 10.95 1.82 -21.39
N VAL A 9 11.74 0.81 -20.98
CA VAL A 9 11.38 -0.11 -19.90
C VAL A 9 12.36 0.07 -18.76
N ILE A 10 11.84 0.32 -17.56
CA ILE A 10 12.59 0.43 -16.30
C ILE A 10 12.01 -0.56 -15.27
N GLY A 11 12.79 -0.91 -14.25
CA GLY A 11 12.39 -1.90 -13.25
C GLY A 11 12.64 -1.46 -11.82
N GLY A 12 11.72 -1.79 -10.92
CA GLY A 12 11.85 -1.49 -9.50
C GLY A 12 11.35 -2.61 -8.58
N ARG A 13 11.68 -2.50 -7.29
CA ARG A 13 11.23 -3.43 -6.24
C ARG A 13 10.40 -2.67 -5.20
N TYR A 14 9.34 -3.32 -4.73
CA TYR A 14 8.45 -2.81 -3.68
C TYR A 14 7.87 -4.01 -2.90
N GLY A 15 7.20 -3.75 -1.77
CA GLY A 15 6.38 -4.77 -1.10
C GLY A 15 7.11 -5.95 -0.47
N LEU A 16 8.44 -5.92 -0.36
CA LEU A 16 9.20 -7.02 0.24
C LEU A 16 8.86 -7.12 1.74
N GLY A 17 8.44 -8.31 2.17
CA GLY A 17 8.05 -8.56 3.56
C GLY A 17 6.80 -7.79 3.99
N SER A 18 5.84 -7.61 3.06
CA SER A 18 4.61 -6.83 3.30
C SER A 18 4.86 -5.36 3.65
N LYS A 19 5.99 -4.79 3.21
CA LYS A 19 6.21 -3.35 3.26
C LYS A 19 5.08 -2.65 2.48
N GLU A 20 4.53 -1.60 3.07
CA GLU A 20 3.45 -0.84 2.45
C GLU A 20 3.76 -0.38 1.02
N PHE A 21 2.70 -0.33 0.20
CA PHE A 21 2.73 0.25 -1.14
C PHE A 21 1.51 1.14 -1.34
N THR A 22 1.66 2.39 -0.90
CA THR A 22 0.60 3.39 -0.88
C THR A 22 0.46 4.12 -2.23
N PRO A 23 -0.66 4.83 -2.48
CA PRO A 23 -0.87 5.55 -3.74
C PRO A 23 0.23 6.54 -4.08
N ASN A 24 0.74 7.29 -3.11
CA ASN A 24 1.88 8.20 -3.32
C ASN A 24 3.18 7.47 -3.69
N MET A 25 3.38 6.22 -3.28
CA MET A 25 4.50 5.40 -3.76
C MET A 25 4.32 5.01 -5.23
N ALA A 26 3.10 4.67 -5.65
CA ALA A 26 2.81 4.42 -7.06
C ALA A 26 3.03 5.70 -7.91
N VAL A 27 2.63 6.86 -7.40
CA VAL A 27 2.91 8.16 -8.04
C VAL A 27 4.42 8.38 -8.19
N SER A 28 5.24 8.08 -7.17
CA SER A 28 6.70 8.17 -7.29
C SER A 28 7.28 7.31 -8.42
N VAL A 29 6.70 6.13 -8.66
CA VAL A 29 7.10 5.27 -9.80
C VAL A 29 6.83 5.96 -11.14
N TYR A 30 5.63 6.54 -11.30
CA TYR A 30 5.29 7.31 -12.51
C TYR A 30 6.15 8.56 -12.66
N GLN A 31 6.36 9.31 -11.57
CA GLN A 31 7.22 10.50 -11.58
C GLN A 31 8.65 10.15 -12.00
N ASN A 32 9.20 9.04 -11.52
CA ASN A 32 10.51 8.56 -11.96
C ASN A 32 10.52 8.28 -13.47
N LEU A 33 9.48 7.64 -14.01
CA LEU A 33 9.37 7.37 -15.45
C LEU A 33 9.29 8.65 -16.30
N PHE A 34 8.69 9.72 -15.77
CA PHE A 34 8.57 11.02 -16.44
C PHE A 34 9.81 11.92 -16.34
N GLN A 35 10.86 11.51 -15.64
CA GLN A 35 12.11 12.27 -15.60
C GLN A 35 12.83 12.22 -16.95
N GLU A 36 13.63 13.24 -17.25
CA GLU A 36 14.52 13.25 -18.44
C GLU A 36 15.46 12.04 -18.45
N THR A 37 15.95 11.65 -17.26
CA THR A 37 16.78 10.47 -17.05
C THR A 37 16.18 9.62 -15.93
N PRO A 38 15.21 8.72 -16.24
CA PRO A 38 14.55 7.90 -15.23
C PRO A 38 15.55 6.95 -14.58
N LYS A 39 15.45 6.73 -13.27
CA LYS A 39 16.28 5.72 -12.59
C LYS A 39 15.88 4.32 -13.12
N PRO A 40 16.77 3.59 -13.81
CA PRO A 40 16.40 2.34 -14.49
C PRO A 40 16.22 1.16 -13.53
N ARG A 41 16.84 1.23 -12.35
CA ARG A 41 16.71 0.28 -11.25
C ARG A 41 16.42 1.04 -9.98
N PHE A 42 15.30 0.76 -9.33
CA PHE A 42 14.90 1.50 -8.14
C PHE A 42 14.24 0.63 -7.06
N THR A 43 14.10 1.19 -5.86
CA THR A 43 13.23 0.69 -4.79
C THR A 43 12.23 1.77 -4.43
N VAL A 44 11.07 1.38 -3.90
CA VAL A 44 10.08 2.33 -3.36
C VAL A 44 9.53 1.80 -2.03
N GLY A 45 9.29 2.70 -1.08
CA GLY A 45 8.84 2.36 0.28
C GLY A 45 9.96 2.15 1.31
N ILE A 46 11.22 2.42 0.96
CA ILE A 46 12.36 2.46 1.89
C ILE A 46 13.21 3.70 1.66
N THR A 47 13.98 4.10 2.66
CA THR A 47 15.11 5.02 2.49
C THR A 47 16.36 4.17 2.32
N ASP A 48 16.98 4.24 1.14
CA ASP A 48 18.23 3.55 0.84
C ASP A 48 19.35 4.59 0.69
N ASP A 49 20.04 4.85 1.78
CA ASP A 49 21.17 5.78 1.90
C ASP A 49 22.53 5.13 1.58
N VAL A 50 22.54 3.85 1.18
CA VAL A 50 23.77 3.11 0.84
C VAL A 50 23.91 2.96 -0.67
N THR A 51 22.89 2.42 -1.35
CA THR A 51 22.92 2.25 -2.81
C THR A 51 22.14 3.30 -3.59
N HIS A 52 21.44 4.20 -2.87
CA HIS A 52 20.69 5.32 -3.43
C HIS A 52 19.70 4.90 -4.53
N LEU A 53 19.09 3.71 -4.40
CA LEU A 53 18.09 3.20 -5.34
C LEU A 53 16.67 3.64 -4.96
N SER A 54 16.44 4.09 -3.73
CA SER A 54 15.12 4.52 -3.28
C SER A 54 14.61 5.74 -4.02
N LEU A 55 13.38 5.68 -4.51
CA LEU A 55 12.66 6.84 -5.02
C LEU A 55 12.14 7.70 -3.86
N PRO A 56 12.18 9.05 -3.97
CA PRO A 56 11.52 9.91 -3.00
C PRO A 56 10.00 9.69 -3.06
N VAL A 57 9.36 9.67 -1.89
CA VAL A 57 7.90 9.52 -1.76
C VAL A 57 7.31 10.89 -1.41
N GLY A 58 6.33 11.33 -2.19
CA GLY A 58 5.63 12.60 -1.96
C GLY A 58 4.67 12.56 -0.78
N GLU A 59 3.96 13.66 -0.58
CA GLU A 59 2.94 13.79 0.47
C GLU A 59 1.82 12.74 0.34
N TRP A 60 1.08 12.55 1.42
CA TRP A 60 -0.07 11.65 1.44
C TRP A 60 -1.09 12.05 0.36
N LEU A 61 -1.60 11.07 -0.35
CA LEU A 61 -2.57 11.26 -1.41
C LEU A 61 -3.82 10.45 -1.09
N ASP A 62 -4.92 11.15 -0.85
CA ASP A 62 -6.24 10.53 -0.78
C ASP A 62 -6.75 10.25 -2.20
N VAL A 63 -6.89 8.97 -2.51
CA VAL A 63 -7.40 8.47 -3.80
C VAL A 63 -8.71 7.69 -3.63
N LEU A 64 -9.31 7.75 -2.44
CA LEU A 64 -10.51 6.97 -2.17
C LEU A 64 -11.71 7.55 -2.92
N PRO A 65 -12.62 6.69 -3.41
CA PRO A 65 -13.87 7.16 -3.99
C PRO A 65 -14.65 8.01 -2.97
N GLN A 66 -15.23 9.12 -3.44
CA GLN A 66 -16.04 9.98 -2.60
C GLN A 66 -17.16 9.19 -1.90
N GLY A 67 -17.33 9.43 -0.60
CA GLY A 67 -18.33 8.73 0.22
C GLY A 67 -17.82 7.44 0.87
N THR A 68 -16.57 7.02 0.60
CA THR A 68 -15.91 5.94 1.33
C THR A 68 -15.73 6.34 2.79
N ARG A 69 -16.06 5.44 3.71
CA ARG A 69 -15.85 5.62 5.15
C ARG A 69 -14.67 4.79 5.60
N GLU A 70 -13.71 5.42 6.25
CA GLU A 70 -12.53 4.77 6.82
C GLU A 70 -12.64 4.74 8.35
N CYS A 71 -12.21 3.64 8.96
CA CYS A 71 -12.18 3.48 10.40
C CYS A 71 -10.90 2.76 10.82
N MET A 72 -10.25 3.23 11.87
CA MET A 72 -9.07 2.62 12.48
C MET A 72 -9.38 2.27 13.93
N PHE A 73 -9.08 1.03 14.33
CA PHE A 73 -9.34 0.53 15.68
C PHE A 73 -8.05 -0.05 16.26
N TYR A 74 -7.61 0.53 17.38
CA TYR A 74 -6.50 0.01 18.16
C TYR A 74 -7.06 -0.83 19.31
N GLY A 75 -6.68 -2.10 19.35
CA GLY A 75 -7.08 -3.03 20.40
C GLY A 75 -5.88 -3.79 20.94
N LEU A 76 -6.04 -4.36 22.13
CA LEU A 76 -5.06 -5.24 22.76
C LEU A 76 -5.24 -6.68 22.28
N GLY A 77 -4.14 -7.43 22.24
CA GLY A 77 -4.16 -8.86 21.94
C GLY A 77 -5.15 -9.62 22.84
N SER A 78 -6.12 -10.27 22.21
CA SER A 78 -7.21 -11.04 22.85
C SER A 78 -8.31 -10.23 23.55
N ASP A 79 -8.43 -8.92 23.31
CA ASP A 79 -9.52 -8.09 23.87
C ASP A 79 -10.85 -8.19 23.10
N GLY A 80 -10.85 -8.85 21.92
CA GLY A 80 -12.02 -9.05 21.07
C GLY A 80 -12.19 -8.04 19.94
N THR A 81 -11.37 -6.99 19.85
CA THR A 81 -11.48 -5.90 18.87
C THR A 81 -11.51 -6.41 17.43
N VAL A 82 -10.60 -7.33 17.06
CA VAL A 82 -10.58 -7.88 15.70
C VAL A 82 -11.81 -8.74 15.41
N GLY A 83 -12.27 -9.54 16.37
CA GLY A 83 -13.45 -10.38 16.21
C GLY A 83 -14.74 -9.55 16.04
N ALA A 84 -14.86 -8.48 16.82
CA ALA A 84 -15.96 -7.53 16.72
C ALA A 84 -15.97 -6.84 15.35
N ASN A 85 -14.82 -6.34 14.88
CA ASN A 85 -14.72 -5.69 13.57
C ASN A 85 -15.02 -6.63 12.40
N LYS A 86 -14.55 -7.89 12.44
CA LYS A 86 -14.92 -8.90 11.42
C LYS A 86 -16.44 -9.11 11.36
N SER A 87 -17.09 -9.15 12.52
CA SER A 87 -18.54 -9.32 12.62
C SER A 87 -19.27 -8.09 12.09
N ALA A 88 -18.81 -6.88 12.43
CA ALA A 88 -19.39 -5.63 11.97
C ALA A 88 -19.29 -5.47 10.44
N VAL A 89 -18.12 -5.75 9.86
CA VAL A 89 -17.90 -5.73 8.41
C VAL A 89 -18.87 -6.66 7.69
N LYS A 90 -19.02 -7.89 8.21
CA LYS A 90 -19.97 -8.87 7.66
C LYS A 90 -21.41 -8.38 7.76
N LEU A 91 -21.84 -7.85 8.91
CA LEU A 91 -23.18 -7.31 9.09
C LEU A 91 -23.49 -6.16 8.12
N ILE A 92 -22.53 -5.26 7.90
CA ILE A 92 -22.70 -4.15 6.94
C ILE A 92 -22.85 -4.70 5.52
N ALA A 93 -22.01 -5.66 5.12
CA ALA A 93 -22.08 -6.27 3.80
C ALA A 93 -23.38 -7.05 3.54
N GLU A 94 -23.92 -7.72 4.57
CA GLU A 94 -25.14 -8.54 4.44
C GLU A 94 -26.44 -7.73 4.49
N ASN A 95 -26.43 -6.53 5.11
CA ASN A 95 -27.64 -5.75 5.37
C ASN A 95 -27.67 -4.40 4.65
N THR A 96 -26.69 -4.12 3.78
CA THR A 96 -26.62 -2.89 2.97
C THR A 96 -26.07 -3.20 1.57
N ASP A 97 -26.28 -2.28 0.63
CA ASP A 97 -25.68 -2.37 -0.72
C ASP A 97 -24.23 -1.81 -0.79
N LEU A 98 -23.60 -1.57 0.37
CA LEU A 98 -22.25 -1.02 0.43
C LEU A 98 -21.19 -2.10 0.20
N PHE A 99 -20.12 -1.73 -0.50
CA PHE A 99 -18.89 -2.51 -0.50
C PHE A 99 -18.18 -2.37 0.84
N THR A 100 -17.62 -3.47 1.34
CA THR A 100 -16.90 -3.49 2.61
C THR A 100 -15.51 -4.13 2.45
N GLN A 101 -14.52 -3.56 3.13
CA GLN A 101 -13.17 -4.10 3.21
C GLN A 101 -12.68 -3.97 4.66
N ALA A 102 -11.88 -4.92 5.12
CA ALA A 102 -11.13 -4.79 6.35
C ALA A 102 -9.77 -5.47 6.24
N TYR A 103 -8.76 -4.83 6.83
CA TYR A 103 -7.43 -5.39 7.02
C TYR A 103 -7.12 -5.37 8.51
N PHE A 104 -6.44 -6.41 9.00
CA PHE A 104 -6.12 -6.57 10.42
C PHE A 104 -4.62 -6.80 10.57
N GLU A 105 -3.95 -5.84 11.20
CA GLU A 105 -2.55 -5.95 11.59
C GLU A 105 -2.46 -6.48 13.02
N TYR A 106 -1.53 -7.40 13.25
CA TYR A 106 -1.29 -8.03 14.54
C TYR A 106 0.19 -7.90 14.90
N ASP A 107 0.49 -7.77 16.19
CA ASP A 107 1.84 -7.99 16.70
C ASP A 107 2.23 -9.48 16.48
N ALA A 108 3.51 -9.75 16.29
CA ALA A 108 4.06 -11.11 16.25
C ALA A 108 3.91 -11.85 17.60
N LYS A 109 3.68 -11.11 18.69
CA LYS A 109 3.40 -11.68 20.02
C LYS A 109 2.07 -12.44 20.03
N LYS A 110 2.09 -13.63 20.63
CA LYS A 110 0.89 -14.47 20.78
C LYS A 110 -0.17 -13.91 21.74
N SER A 111 0.21 -13.02 22.66
CA SER A 111 -0.69 -12.39 23.65
C SER A 111 -0.13 -11.04 24.11
N GLY A 112 -1.01 -10.06 24.39
CA GLY A 112 -0.62 -8.74 24.91
C GLY A 112 0.13 -7.84 23.92
N GLY A 113 -0.05 -8.09 22.63
CA GLY A 113 0.34 -7.17 21.56
C GLY A 113 -0.66 -6.05 21.36
#